data_AF-A0A7S2J7A1-F1
#
_entry.id   AF-A0A7S2J7A1-F1
#
_cell.length_a   1.000
_cell.length_b   1.000
_cell.length_c   1.000
_cell.angle_alpha   90.00
_cell.angle_beta   90.00
_cell.angle_gamma   90.00
#
_symmetry.space_group_name_H-M   'P 1'
#
loop_
_entity.id
_entity.type
_entity.pdbx_description
1 polymer ?
#
loop_
_entity_poly.entity_id
_entity_poly.type
_entity_poly.pdbx_seq_one_letter_code
_entity_poly.pdbx_strand_id
1 'polypeptide(L)'
;VGPPPQGRWTPDLVRQMAADFWKGRTSVSANDLSPWTTQVLHKIHLGMDLTWKEAKDFSAFQRQALLIIPFPDRDMAPGKPLWEVLGVDAVLATKREYLAKYKAAIRAKWPERRYTEPEAHLIASAFLDSLQFAGGLSVPAVLAYVTALTHQD
;
A
#
# COMPACT_ATOMS: atom_id res chain seq x y z
N VAL A 1 -4.64 -11.26 32.78
CA VAL A 1 -4.39 -10.24 31.74
C VAL A 1 -3.99 -11.01 30.49
N GLY A 2 -4.88 -11.13 29.51
CA GLY A 2 -4.55 -11.80 28.24
C GLY A 2 -3.40 -11.06 27.55
N PRO A 3 -2.66 -11.72 26.64
CA PRO A 3 -1.65 -11.02 25.85
C PRO A 3 -2.30 -9.78 25.22
N PRO A 4 -1.59 -8.64 25.17
CA PRO A 4 -2.11 -7.45 24.51
C PRO A 4 -2.51 -7.81 23.08
N PRO A 5 -3.51 -7.14 22.48
CA PRO A 5 -3.90 -7.37 21.09
C PRO A 5 -2.78 -6.85 20.20
N GLN A 6 -1.69 -7.60 20.11
CA GLN A 6 -0.56 -7.25 19.29
C GLN A 6 -1.08 -7.20 17.86
N GLY A 7 -0.82 -6.08 17.17
CA GLY A 7 -0.84 -6.12 15.71
C GLY A 7 -0.09 -7.38 15.30
N ARG A 8 -0.68 -8.21 14.45
CA ARG A 8 -0.21 -9.59 14.15
C ARG A 8 1.16 -9.66 13.46
N TRP A 9 2.01 -8.64 13.60
CA TRP A 9 3.37 -8.52 13.10
C TRP A 9 4.35 -8.49 14.27
N THR A 10 5.55 -9.00 14.04
CA THR A 10 6.66 -8.94 15.00
C THR A 10 7.89 -8.33 14.32
N PRO A 11 8.85 -7.78 15.09
CA PRO A 11 10.13 -7.37 14.52
C PRO A 11 10.82 -8.49 13.74
N ASP A 12 10.71 -9.74 14.20
CA ASP A 12 11.29 -10.92 13.54
C ASP A 12 10.65 -11.19 12.18
N LEU A 13 9.33 -10.99 12.05
CA LEU A 13 8.65 -11.07 10.75
C LEU A 13 9.24 -10.05 9.76
N VAL A 14 9.44 -8.81 10.19
CA VAL A 14 10.01 -7.76 9.34
C VAL A 14 11.46 -8.07 8.96
N ARG A 15 12.26 -8.58 9.90
CA ARG A 15 13.64 -9.04 9.64
C ARG A 15 13.67 -10.17 8.62
N GLN A 16 12.77 -11.15 8.76
CA GLN A 16 12.66 -12.26 7.82
C GLN A 16 12.29 -11.77 6.42
N MET A 17 11.27 -10.91 6.29
CA MET A 17 10.87 -10.33 5.01
C MET A 17 11.99 -9.50 4.36
N ALA A 18 12.81 -8.82 5.16
CA ALA A 18 13.98 -8.10 4.66
C ALA A 18 15.07 -9.09 4.19
N ALA A 19 15.40 -10.11 4.99
CA ALA A 19 16.38 -11.14 4.62
C ALA A 19 15.99 -11.86 3.32
N ASP A 20 14.71 -12.21 3.16
CA ASP A 20 14.19 -12.84 1.94
C ASP A 20 14.28 -11.91 0.73
N PHE A 21 14.03 -10.60 0.91
CA PHE A 21 14.17 -9.62 -0.16
C PHE A 21 15.61 -9.49 -0.65
N TRP A 22 16.58 -9.48 0.26
CA TRP A 22 18.01 -9.35 -0.07
C TRP A 22 18.65 -10.65 -0.58
N LYS A 23 18.01 -11.81 -0.35
CA LYS A 23 18.55 -13.11 -0.73
C LYS A 23 18.86 -13.18 -2.23
N GLY A 24 20.15 -13.30 -2.56
CA GLY A 24 20.63 -13.40 -3.94
C GLY A 24 20.63 -12.09 -4.71
N ARG A 25 20.33 -10.94 -4.08
CA ARG A 25 20.44 -9.62 -4.68
C ARG A 25 21.78 -8.98 -4.35
N THR A 26 22.47 -8.51 -5.38
CA THR A 26 23.70 -7.72 -5.25
C THR A 26 23.49 -6.23 -5.52
N SER A 27 22.31 -5.86 -6.03
CA SER A 27 21.92 -4.48 -6.30
C SER A 27 20.43 -4.29 -6.08
N VAL A 28 20.03 -3.09 -5.68
CA VAL A 28 18.63 -2.70 -5.48
C VAL A 28 18.40 -1.30 -6.02
N SER A 29 17.23 -1.10 -6.63
CA SER A 29 16.78 0.20 -7.11
C SER A 29 15.51 0.65 -6.38
N ALA A 30 15.12 1.91 -6.56
CA ALA A 30 13.82 2.40 -6.09
C ALA A 30 12.64 1.58 -6.67
N ASN A 31 12.80 1.00 -7.86
CA ASN A 31 11.79 0.15 -8.50
C ASN A 31 11.65 -1.23 -7.85
N ASP A 32 12.63 -1.64 -7.03
CA ASP A 32 12.55 -2.84 -6.18
C ASP A 32 11.98 -2.52 -4.80
N LEU A 33 12.36 -1.36 -4.24
CA LEU A 33 11.97 -0.98 -2.88
C LEU A 33 10.49 -0.61 -2.76
N SER A 34 9.89 0.02 -3.77
CA SER A 34 8.46 0.38 -3.74
C SER A 34 7.55 -0.86 -3.66
N PRO A 35 7.66 -1.87 -4.54
CA PRO A 35 6.86 -3.09 -4.43
C PRO A 35 7.14 -3.87 -3.14
N TRP A 36 8.42 -4.01 -2.74
CA TRP A 36 8.75 -4.71 -1.50
C TRP A 36 8.12 -4.05 -0.27
N THR A 37 8.27 -2.73 -0.14
CA THR A 37 7.66 -1.97 0.96
C THR A 37 6.15 -2.08 0.92
N THR A 38 5.54 -2.07 -0.26
CA THR A 38 4.11 -2.31 -0.44
C THR A 38 3.68 -3.66 0.14
N GLN A 39 4.42 -4.75 -0.16
CA GLN A 39 4.14 -6.07 0.42
C GLN A 39 4.23 -6.06 1.95
N VAL A 40 5.32 -5.49 2.49
CA VAL A 40 5.54 -5.39 3.95
C VAL A 40 4.41 -4.64 4.64
N LEU A 41 4.04 -3.47 4.12
CA LEU A 41 2.99 -2.64 4.73
C LEU A 41 1.62 -3.33 4.70
N HIS A 42 1.25 -3.99 3.60
CA HIS A 42 -0.01 -4.73 3.51
C HIS A 42 -0.04 -5.92 4.48
N LYS A 43 1.08 -6.64 4.61
CA LYS A 43 1.21 -7.73 5.58
C LYS A 43 1.03 -7.24 7.01
N ILE A 44 1.69 -6.15 7.38
CA ILE A 44 1.62 -5.56 8.73
C ILE A 44 0.20 -5.04 9.02
N HIS A 45 -0.36 -4.24 8.12
CA HIS A 45 -1.64 -3.54 8.35
C HIS A 45 -2.84 -4.48 8.28
N LEU A 46 -2.88 -5.38 7.30
CA LEU A 46 -4.06 -6.18 6.98
C LEU A 46 -3.81 -7.69 7.01
N GLY A 47 -2.57 -8.14 7.19
CA GLY A 47 -2.24 -9.57 7.14
C GLY A 47 -2.26 -10.13 5.73
N MET A 48 -2.28 -9.27 4.71
CA MET A 48 -2.37 -9.67 3.30
C MET A 48 -0.99 -9.98 2.73
N ASP A 49 -0.86 -11.14 2.09
CA ASP A 49 0.29 -11.50 1.27
C ASP A 49 0.01 -11.09 -0.17
N LEU A 50 0.73 -10.06 -0.65
CA LEU A 50 0.66 -9.64 -2.04
C LEU A 50 1.73 -10.35 -2.85
N THR A 51 1.41 -10.75 -4.07
CA THR A 51 2.41 -11.11 -5.06
C THR A 51 3.22 -9.88 -5.47
N TRP A 52 4.41 -10.09 -6.05
CA TRP A 52 5.24 -8.99 -6.55
C TRP A 52 4.52 -8.15 -7.62
N LYS A 53 3.71 -8.81 -8.47
CA LYS A 53 2.89 -8.15 -9.47
C LYS A 53 1.83 -7.25 -8.82
N GLU A 54 1.07 -7.77 -7.87
CA GLU A 54 0.05 -6.98 -7.16
C GLU A 54 0.66 -5.78 -6.42
N ALA A 55 1.84 -5.94 -5.84
CA ALA A 55 2.54 -4.85 -5.17
C ALA A 55 3.01 -3.78 -6.16
N LYS A 56 3.48 -4.17 -7.35
CA LYS A 56 3.81 -3.24 -8.44
C LYS A 56 2.57 -2.49 -8.94
N ASP A 57 1.47 -3.21 -9.16
CA ASP A 57 0.22 -2.63 -9.63
C ASP A 57 -0.32 -1.62 -8.60
N PHE A 58 -0.25 -1.94 -7.30
CA PHE A 58 -0.60 -1.00 -6.23
C PHE A 58 0.32 0.23 -6.23
N SER A 59 1.65 0.04 -6.33
CA SER A 59 2.60 1.16 -6.40
C SER A 59 2.33 2.09 -7.60
N ALA A 60 1.91 1.55 -8.74
CA ALA A 60 1.51 2.34 -9.90
C ALA A 60 0.22 3.14 -9.62
N PHE A 61 -0.79 2.49 -9.02
CA PHE A 61 -2.02 3.13 -8.57
C PHE A 61 -1.74 4.30 -7.61
N GLN A 62 -0.84 4.15 -6.65
CA GLN A 62 -0.46 5.23 -5.73
C GLN A 62 0.06 6.47 -6.46
N ARG A 63 0.97 6.26 -7.42
CA ARG A 63 1.53 7.36 -8.22
C ARG A 63 0.46 8.05 -9.07
N GLN A 64 -0.43 7.28 -9.70
CA GLN A 64 -1.53 7.85 -10.48
C GLN A 64 -2.48 8.67 -9.61
N ALA A 65 -2.83 8.18 -8.43
CA ALA A 65 -3.73 8.89 -7.53
C ALA A 65 -3.13 10.23 -7.06
N LEU A 66 -1.82 10.30 -6.82
CA LEU A 66 -1.13 11.57 -6.48
C LEU A 66 -1.22 12.62 -7.58
N LEU A 67 -1.17 12.18 -8.85
CA LEU A 67 -1.29 13.09 -9.98
C LEU A 67 -2.67 13.73 -10.07
N ILE A 68 -3.70 13.10 -9.50
CA ILE A 68 -5.10 13.57 -9.57
C ILE A 68 -5.41 14.61 -8.49
N ILE A 69 -4.87 14.45 -7.28
CA ILE A 69 -5.18 15.27 -6.10
C ILE A 69 -4.99 16.79 -6.24
N PRO A 70 -3.96 17.33 -6.93
CA PRO A 70 -3.74 18.77 -6.95
C PRO A 70 -4.75 19.54 -7.81
N PHE A 71 -5.54 18.84 -8.63
CA PHE A 71 -6.47 19.48 -9.55
C PHE A 71 -7.83 19.71 -8.88
N PRO A 72 -8.46 20.88 -9.09
CA PRO A 72 -9.78 21.17 -8.54
C PRO A 72 -10.87 20.38 -9.27
N ASP A 73 -11.97 20.10 -8.57
CA ASP A 73 -13.10 19.30 -9.08
C ASP A 73 -13.65 19.81 -10.43
N ARG A 74 -13.66 21.14 -10.65
CA ARG A 74 -14.13 21.74 -11.91
C ARG A 74 -13.36 21.27 -13.15
N ASP A 75 -12.08 20.97 -12.96
CA ASP A 75 -11.14 20.57 -14.01
C ASP A 75 -11.02 19.03 -14.09
N MET A 76 -11.43 18.34 -13.01
CA MET A 76 -11.46 16.88 -12.86
C MET A 76 -12.89 16.30 -12.91
N ALA A 77 -13.62 16.64 -13.96
CA ALA A 77 -14.96 16.09 -14.22
C ALA A 77 -14.95 15.09 -15.40
N PRO A 78 -15.83 14.06 -15.39
CA PRO A 78 -15.98 13.13 -16.51
C PRO A 78 -16.18 13.88 -17.85
N GLY A 79 -15.46 13.44 -18.89
CA GLY A 79 -15.51 14.05 -20.23
C GLY A 79 -14.64 15.30 -20.40
N LYS A 80 -13.86 15.70 -19.40
CA LYS A 80 -12.81 16.73 -19.54
C LYS A 80 -11.49 16.08 -20.01
N PRO A 81 -10.66 16.79 -20.80
CA PRO A 81 -9.38 16.24 -21.27
C PRO A 81 -8.46 15.75 -20.15
N LEU A 82 -8.41 16.48 -19.02
CA LEU A 82 -7.59 16.09 -17.86
C LEU A 82 -8.06 14.78 -17.22
N TRP A 83 -9.37 14.51 -17.18
CA TRP A 83 -9.94 13.28 -16.65
C TRP A 83 -9.47 12.05 -17.45
N GLU A 84 -9.52 12.16 -18.79
CA GLU A 84 -9.13 11.09 -19.70
C GLU A 84 -7.62 10.88 -19.69
N VAL A 85 -6.84 11.95 -19.77
CA VAL A 85 -5.36 11.89 -19.77
C VAL A 85 -4.82 11.30 -18.48
N LEU A 86 -5.42 11.64 -17.33
CA LEU A 86 -5.02 11.09 -16.04
C LEU A 86 -5.64 9.72 -15.73
N GLY A 87 -6.50 9.20 -16.62
CA GLY A 87 -7.10 7.87 -16.47
C GLY A 87 -7.93 7.72 -15.19
N VAL A 88 -8.68 8.75 -14.81
CA VAL A 88 -9.36 8.81 -13.49
C VAL A 88 -10.31 7.64 -13.28
N ASP A 89 -11.01 7.18 -14.32
CA ASP A 89 -11.90 6.01 -14.24
C ASP A 89 -11.17 4.73 -13.81
N ALA A 90 -9.96 4.50 -14.33
CA ALA A 90 -9.14 3.35 -13.96
C ALA A 90 -8.66 3.45 -12.51
N VAL A 91 -8.30 4.65 -12.05
CA VAL A 91 -7.92 4.90 -10.65
C VAL A 91 -9.12 4.66 -9.72
N LEU A 92 -10.31 5.16 -10.08
CA LEU A 92 -11.53 4.94 -9.30
C LEU A 92 -11.94 3.47 -9.28
N ALA A 93 -11.79 2.74 -10.39
CA ALA A 93 -12.03 1.30 -10.45
C ALA A 93 -11.08 0.55 -9.52
N THR A 94 -9.79 0.82 -9.60
CA THR A 94 -8.77 0.23 -8.73
C THR A 94 -9.04 0.53 -7.25
N LYS A 95 -9.42 1.77 -6.92
CA LYS A 95 -9.83 2.14 -5.56
C LYS A 95 -11.00 1.28 -5.06
N ARG A 96 -12.04 1.08 -5.88
CA ARG A 96 -13.19 0.22 -5.52
C ARG A 96 -12.77 -1.23 -5.28
N GLU A 97 -11.88 -1.77 -6.10
CA GLU A 97 -11.36 -3.13 -5.93
C GLU A 97 -10.59 -3.30 -4.61
N TYR A 98 -9.67 -2.38 -4.28
CA TYR A 98 -8.93 -2.45 -3.03
C TYR A 98 -9.81 -2.25 -1.80
N LEU A 99 -10.82 -1.37 -1.87
CA LEU A 99 -11.81 -1.25 -0.79
C LEU A 99 -12.55 -2.57 -0.55
N ALA A 100 -12.92 -3.30 -1.61
CA ALA A 100 -13.54 -4.62 -1.46
C ALA A 100 -12.57 -5.63 -0.82
N LYS A 101 -11.32 -5.71 -1.31
CA LYS A 101 -10.28 -6.57 -0.75
C LYS A 101 -10.02 -6.28 0.73
N TYR A 102 -9.95 -5.00 1.10
CA TYR A 102 -9.64 -4.60 2.47
C TYR A 102 -10.79 -4.86 3.42
N LYS A 103 -12.05 -4.63 3.01
CA LYS A 103 -13.21 -5.02 3.81
C LYS A 103 -13.19 -6.52 4.14
N ALA A 104 -12.85 -7.35 3.15
CA ALA A 104 -12.70 -8.80 3.38
C ALA A 104 -11.54 -9.11 4.34
N ALA A 105 -10.38 -8.48 4.15
CA ALA A 105 -9.21 -8.67 5.02
C ALA A 105 -9.46 -8.22 6.47
N ILE A 106 -10.14 -7.08 6.69
CA ILE A 106 -10.52 -6.57 8.01
C ILE A 106 -11.42 -7.58 8.74
N ARG A 107 -12.45 -8.09 8.05
CA ARG A 107 -13.35 -9.10 8.62
C ARG A 107 -12.64 -10.40 8.98
N ALA A 108 -11.69 -10.83 8.14
CA ALA A 108 -10.87 -12.01 8.43
C ALA A 108 -9.84 -11.78 9.54
N LYS A 109 -9.34 -10.56 9.69
CA LYS A 109 -8.33 -10.20 10.69
C LYS A 109 -8.93 -10.06 12.10
N TRP A 110 -10.18 -9.63 12.21
CA TRP A 110 -10.89 -9.51 13.49
C TRP A 110 -12.26 -10.20 13.42
N PRO A 111 -12.29 -11.54 13.29
CA PRO A 111 -13.54 -12.30 13.12
C PRO A 111 -14.48 -12.20 14.32
N GLU A 112 -13.95 -11.90 15.51
CA GLU A 112 -14.72 -11.68 16.73
C GLU A 112 -15.54 -10.38 16.69
N ARG A 113 -15.15 -9.41 15.85
CA ARG A 113 -15.84 -8.14 15.70
C ARG A 113 -16.80 -8.19 14.52
N ARG A 114 -18.10 -8.01 14.80
CA ARG A 114 -19.11 -7.84 13.75
C ARG A 114 -19.11 -6.40 13.28
N TYR A 115 -18.51 -6.15 12.12
CA TYR A 115 -18.55 -4.85 11.46
C TYR A 115 -19.81 -4.72 10.62
N THR A 116 -20.55 -3.64 10.80
CA THR A 116 -21.55 -3.20 9.81
C THR A 116 -20.85 -2.82 8.49
N GLU A 117 -21.60 -2.75 7.39
CA GLU A 117 -21.02 -2.37 6.09
C GLU A 117 -20.41 -0.94 6.10
N PRO A 118 -21.06 0.09 6.70
CA PRO A 118 -20.46 1.42 6.80
C PRO A 118 -19.17 1.44 7.63
N GLU A 119 -19.12 0.71 8.74
CA GLU A 119 -17.90 0.62 9.58
C GLU A 119 -16.75 -0.07 8.83
N ALA A 120 -17.03 -1.20 8.17
CA ALA A 120 -16.03 -1.91 7.39
C ALA A 120 -15.52 -1.03 6.24
N HIS A 121 -16.40 -0.27 5.59
CA HIS A 121 -16.03 0.67 4.53
C HIS A 121 -15.15 1.81 5.06
N LEU A 122 -15.53 2.43 6.19
CA LEU A 122 -14.76 3.51 6.79
C LEU A 122 -13.34 3.06 7.15
N ILE A 123 -13.22 1.89 7.80
CA ILE A 123 -11.92 1.33 8.19
C ILE A 123 -11.11 0.94 6.95
N ALA A 124 -11.74 0.32 5.95
CA ALA A 124 -11.07 -0.01 4.69
C ALA A 124 -10.56 1.23 3.96
N SER A 125 -11.33 2.33 3.94
CA SER A 125 -10.89 3.61 3.38
C SER A 125 -9.69 4.15 4.15
N ALA A 126 -9.75 4.17 5.49
CA ALA A 126 -8.63 4.64 6.30
C ALA A 126 -7.34 3.83 6.07
N PHE A 127 -7.43 2.50 5.92
CA PHE A 127 -6.28 1.68 5.55
C PHE A 127 -5.80 1.95 4.13
N LEU A 128 -6.69 2.17 3.17
CA LEU A 128 -6.32 2.51 1.80
C LEU A 128 -5.62 3.86 1.74
N ASP A 129 -6.17 4.89 2.37
CA ASP A 129 -5.55 6.21 2.41
C ASP A 129 -4.20 6.18 3.13
N SER A 130 -4.10 5.43 4.24
CA SER A 130 -2.82 5.19 4.93
C SER A 130 -1.81 4.50 4.00
N LEU A 131 -2.15 3.35 3.41
CA LEU A 131 -1.23 2.62 2.54
C LEU A 131 -0.88 3.40 1.28
N GLN A 132 -1.78 4.24 0.78
CA GLN A 132 -1.61 5.03 -0.43
C GLN A 132 -0.67 6.24 -0.21
N PHE A 133 -0.81 6.96 0.91
CA PHE A 133 -0.09 8.21 1.18
C PHE A 133 0.94 8.12 2.31
N ALA A 134 0.62 7.37 3.38
CA ALA A 134 1.49 7.17 4.53
C ALA A 134 2.39 5.94 4.32
N GLY A 135 3.68 6.19 4.09
CA GLY A 135 4.71 5.15 4.02
C GLY A 135 4.88 4.50 2.65
N GLY A 136 3.91 4.57 1.74
CA GLY A 136 4.04 3.99 0.39
C GLY A 136 5.05 4.68 -0.54
N LEU A 137 5.36 5.95 -0.29
CA LEU A 137 6.31 6.74 -1.09
C LEU A 137 7.57 7.12 -0.30
N SER A 138 7.37 7.55 0.94
CA SER A 138 8.46 8.04 1.79
C SER A 138 9.36 6.91 2.30
N VAL A 139 8.82 5.75 2.67
CA VAL A 139 9.64 4.63 3.17
C VAL A 139 10.54 4.07 2.07
N PRO A 140 10.05 3.77 0.85
CA PRO A 140 10.94 3.35 -0.24
C PRO A 140 12.02 4.37 -0.57
N ALA A 141 11.69 5.67 -0.52
CA ALA A 141 12.66 6.75 -0.77
C ALA A 141 13.75 6.79 0.30
N VAL A 142 13.38 6.75 1.58
CA VAL A 142 14.34 6.71 2.69
C VAL A 142 15.21 5.46 2.62
N LEU A 143 14.63 4.30 2.33
CA LEU A 143 15.38 3.05 2.14
C LEU A 143 16.38 3.19 0.98
N ALA A 144 15.98 3.80 -0.14
CA ALA A 144 16.87 4.04 -1.27
C ALA A 144 18.06 4.92 -0.87
N TYR A 145 17.82 6.00 -0.11
CA TYR A 145 18.89 6.88 0.38
C TYR A 145 19.81 6.17 1.36
N VAL A 146 19.27 5.42 2.32
CA VAL A 146 20.08 4.66 3.28
C VAL A 146 20.93 3.62 2.55
N THR A 147 20.35 2.82 1.66
CA THR A 147 21.08 1.84 0.86
C THR A 147 22.18 2.52 0.03
N ALA A 148 21.90 3.66 -0.60
CA ALA A 148 22.91 4.40 -1.35
C ALA A 148 24.06 4.89 -0.47
N LEU A 149 23.78 5.37 0.74
CA LEU A 149 24.80 5.83 1.70
C LEU A 149 25.62 4.68 2.30
N THR A 150 25.01 3.50 2.50
CA THR A 150 25.68 2.33 3.12
C THR A 150 26.31 1.38 2.11
N HIS A 151 26.11 1.59 0.81
CA HIS A 151 26.77 0.87 -0.29
C HIS A 151 27.61 1.82 -1.16
N GLN A 152 28.11 2.92 -0.57
CA GLN A 152 29.23 3.65 -1.17
C GLN A 152 30.51 2.82 -0.96
N ASP A 153 30.84 2.02 -1.97
CA ASP A 153 32.23 1.67 -2.28
C ASP A 153 32.81 2.75 -3.23
#